data_AF-A0A1Q5QAB8-F1
#
_entry.id   AF-A0A1Q5QAB8-F1
#
_cell.length_a   1.000
_cell.length_b   1.000
_cell.length_c   1.000
_cell.angle_alpha   90.00
_cell.angle_beta   90.00
_cell.angle_gamma   90.00
#
_symmetry.space_group_name_H-M   'P 1'
#
loop_
_entity.id
_entity.type
_entity.pdbx_description
1 polymer ?
#
loop_
_entity_poly.entity_id
_entity_poly.type
_entity_poly.pdbx_seq_one_letter_code
_entity_poly.pdbx_strand_id
1 'polypeptide(L)'
;MSQPTGDETRRRLEKGKKCLQGKRDQDRRFRELVNSLKSSLSDSDLRDILSRPPEERDEYGQINNPDLIFQFVARKHQGHAVEHDEAKEILDHAVDYAIRLRLLDTNGFSRITYRCQQNGWKCVVSHWRTQEFILPEVFQNIPMIVVEEDSREPSDGFRFEG
;
A
#
# COMPACT_ATOMS: atom_id res chain seq x y z
N MET A 1 37.44 24.19 -22.56
CA MET A 1 36.58 23.63 -21.50
C MET A 1 37.49 23.15 -20.37
N SER A 2 37.46 23.80 -19.21
CA SER A 2 38.35 23.47 -18.09
C SER A 2 37.82 22.27 -17.31
N GLN A 3 38.68 21.29 -17.00
CA GLN A 3 38.32 20.15 -16.17
C GLN A 3 38.17 20.58 -14.69
N PRO A 4 37.20 20.01 -13.95
CA PRO A 4 37.00 20.34 -12.54
C PRO A 4 38.21 19.92 -11.71
N THR A 5 38.56 20.74 -10.72
CA THR A 5 39.66 20.47 -9.79
C THR A 5 39.33 19.31 -8.85
N GLY A 6 40.35 18.66 -8.28
CA GLY A 6 40.17 17.52 -7.36
C GLY A 6 39.27 17.84 -6.15
N ASP A 7 39.28 19.08 -5.66
CA ASP A 7 38.40 19.53 -4.58
C ASP A 7 36.94 19.72 -5.00
N GLU A 8 36.71 20.15 -6.24
CA GLU A 8 35.36 20.29 -6.79
C GLU A 8 34.70 18.92 -7.02
N THR A 9 35.49 17.94 -7.48
CA THR A 9 35.04 16.55 -7.61
C THR A 9 34.71 15.93 -6.26
N ARG A 10 35.53 16.18 -5.22
CA ARG A 10 35.25 15.71 -3.84
C ARG A 10 33.96 16.32 -3.28
N ARG A 11 33.74 17.63 -3.40
CA ARG A 11 32.51 18.30 -2.94
C ARG A 11 31.26 17.77 -3.64
N ARG A 12 31.33 17.51 -4.96
CA ARG A 12 30.21 16.92 -5.73
C ARG A 12 29.88 15.50 -5.26
N LEU A 13 30.90 14.67 -5.00
CA LEU A 13 30.70 13.31 -4.49
C LEU A 13 30.10 13.31 -3.09
N GLU A 14 30.54 14.18 -2.19
CA GLU A 14 29.97 14.30 -0.84
C GLU A 14 28.53 14.78 -0.86
N LYS A 15 28.20 15.77 -1.70
CA LYS A 15 26.82 16.23 -1.89
C LYS A 15 25.94 15.10 -2.43
N GLY A 16 26.45 14.34 -3.42
CA GLY A 16 25.77 13.17 -3.96
C GLY A 16 25.51 12.09 -2.90
N LYS A 17 26.53 11.77 -2.08
CA LYS A 17 26.39 10.81 -0.96
C LYS A 17 25.35 11.28 0.07
N LYS A 18 25.36 12.57 0.45
CA LYS A 18 24.36 13.14 1.37
C LYS A 18 22.94 13.09 0.79
N CYS A 19 22.76 13.41 -0.49
CA CYS A 19 21.47 13.29 -1.17
C CYS A 19 20.98 11.84 -1.20
N LEU A 20 21.85 10.88 -1.51
CA LEU A 20 21.50 9.45 -1.51
C LEU A 20 21.16 8.94 -0.12
N GLN A 21 21.90 9.37 0.91
CA GLN A 21 21.61 9.02 2.29
C GLN A 21 20.24 9.57 2.72
N GLY A 22 19.93 10.84 2.40
CA GLY A 22 18.64 11.44 2.69
C GLY A 22 17.46 10.69 2.04
N LYS A 23 17.62 10.23 0.78
CA LYS A 23 16.62 9.38 0.12
C LYS A 23 16.44 8.04 0.83
N ARG A 24 17.53 7.37 1.20
CA ARG A 24 17.47 6.09 1.93
C ARG A 24 16.80 6.23 3.29
N ASP A 25 17.08 7.31 4.00
CA ASP A 25 16.48 7.59 5.30
C ASP A 25 14.98 7.88 5.15
N GLN A 26 14.57 8.60 4.09
CA GLN A 26 13.17 8.81 3.75
C GLN A 26 12.46 7.49 3.43
N ASP A 27 13.02 6.67 2.53
CA ASP A 27 12.47 5.36 2.16
C ASP A 27 12.38 4.40 3.35
N ARG A 28 13.33 4.50 4.30
CA ARG A 28 13.29 3.72 5.53
C ARG A 28 12.14 4.17 6.42
N ARG A 29 12.00 5.47 6.69
CA ARG A 29 10.91 6.03 7.51
C ARG A 29 9.54 5.71 6.92
N PHE A 30 9.39 5.86 5.61
CA PHE A 30 8.16 5.50 4.91
C PHE A 30 7.78 4.04 5.17
N ARG A 31 8.74 3.11 4.99
CA ARG A 31 8.53 1.68 5.26
C ARG A 31 8.21 1.39 6.72
N GLU A 32 8.88 2.05 7.66
CA GLU A 32 8.61 1.91 9.10
C GLU A 32 7.17 2.34 9.43
N LEU A 33 6.71 3.48 8.89
CA LEU A 33 5.35 3.97 9.07
C LEU A 33 4.30 3.02 8.48
N VAL A 34 4.51 2.58 7.24
CA VAL A 34 3.62 1.60 6.59
C VAL A 34 3.56 0.29 7.37
N ASN A 35 4.72 -0.22 7.81
CA ASN A 35 4.79 -1.47 8.58
C ASN A 35 4.15 -1.34 9.97
N SER A 36 4.31 -0.20 10.63
CA SER A 36 3.65 0.07 11.90
C SER A 36 2.14 0.13 11.70
N LEU A 37 1.68 0.87 10.68
CA LEU A 37 0.26 1.10 10.44
C LEU A 37 -0.47 -0.18 9.99
N LYS A 38 0.10 -0.95 9.05
CA LYS A 38 -0.56 -2.18 8.56
C LYS A 38 -0.83 -3.20 9.68
N SER A 39 0.01 -3.20 10.71
CA SER A 39 -0.11 -4.09 11.87
C SER A 39 -1.05 -3.53 12.93
N SER A 40 -1.23 -2.21 13.00
CA SER A 40 -2.15 -1.57 13.95
C SER A 40 -3.56 -1.36 13.42
N LEU A 41 -3.77 -1.40 12.10
CA LEU A 41 -5.11 -1.30 11.51
C LEU A 41 -5.97 -2.46 12.00
N SER A 42 -7.02 -2.11 12.75
CA SER A 42 -8.05 -3.05 13.16
C SER A 42 -8.96 -3.38 11.97
N ASP A 43 -9.75 -4.44 12.10
CA ASP A 43 -10.72 -4.81 11.06
C ASP A 43 -11.81 -3.73 10.93
N SER A 44 -12.16 -3.03 12.02
CA SER A 44 -13.06 -1.87 11.96
C SER A 44 -12.45 -0.70 11.20
N ASP A 45 -11.16 -0.39 11.39
CA ASP A 45 -10.49 0.69 10.66
C ASP A 45 -10.42 0.34 9.17
N LEU A 46 -10.05 -0.90 8.87
CA LEU A 46 -9.94 -1.37 7.50
C LEU A 46 -11.30 -1.31 6.79
N ARG A 47 -12.36 -1.73 7.47
CA ARG A 47 -13.72 -1.62 6.95
C ARG A 47 -14.13 -0.17 6.72
N ASP A 48 -13.89 0.71 7.69
CA ASP A 48 -14.21 2.13 7.57
C ASP A 48 -13.51 2.79 6.39
N ILE A 49 -12.20 2.54 6.23
CA ILE A 49 -11.40 3.04 5.11
C ILE A 49 -11.90 2.50 3.77
N LEU A 50 -12.18 1.20 3.67
CA LEU A 50 -12.58 0.57 2.41
C LEU A 50 -14.04 0.88 2.01
N SER A 51 -14.90 1.15 2.98
CA SER A 51 -16.28 1.56 2.75
C SER A 51 -16.44 3.03 2.33
N ARG A 52 -15.37 3.84 2.36
CA ARG A 52 -15.44 5.24 1.93
C ARG A 52 -15.85 5.39 0.47
N PRO A 53 -16.82 6.27 0.17
CA PRO A 53 -17.42 6.36 -1.15
C PRO A 53 -16.46 7.01 -2.17
N PRO A 54 -16.74 6.90 -3.48
CA PRO A 54 -15.90 7.46 -4.54
C PRO A 54 -15.60 8.95 -4.40
N GLU A 55 -16.54 9.74 -3.87
CA GLU A 55 -16.42 11.20 -3.73
C GLU A 55 -15.38 11.62 -2.69
N GLU A 56 -15.01 10.73 -1.77
CA GLU A 56 -13.96 10.96 -0.77
C GLU A 56 -12.56 10.52 -1.26
N ARG A 57 -12.49 10.03 -2.51
CA ARG A 57 -11.27 9.52 -3.11
C ARG A 57 -10.83 10.37 -4.29
N ASP A 58 -9.54 10.31 -4.57
CA ASP A 58 -8.94 10.96 -5.72
C ASP A 58 -9.03 10.09 -6.99
N GLU A 59 -8.41 10.59 -8.07
CA GLU A 59 -8.30 9.91 -9.37
C GLU A 59 -7.56 8.56 -9.32
N TYR A 60 -6.81 8.28 -8.26
CA TYR A 60 -6.11 7.01 -8.04
C TYR A 60 -6.87 6.06 -7.12
N GLY A 61 -8.04 6.47 -6.61
CA GLY A 61 -8.88 5.71 -5.68
C GLY A 61 -8.42 5.79 -4.22
N GLN A 62 -7.49 6.70 -3.89
CA GLN A 62 -6.96 6.93 -2.55
C GLN A 62 -7.82 7.94 -1.80
N ILE A 63 -8.01 7.76 -0.49
CA ILE A 63 -8.69 8.78 0.34
C ILE A 63 -7.87 10.07 0.24
N ASN A 64 -8.53 11.19 -0.07
CA ASN A 64 -7.83 12.47 -0.27
C ASN A 64 -8.06 13.48 0.87
N ASN A 65 -9.07 13.26 1.71
CA ASN A 65 -9.38 14.18 2.80
C ASN A 65 -8.30 14.08 3.91
N PRO A 66 -7.56 15.16 4.22
CA PRO A 66 -6.50 15.14 5.21
C PRO A 66 -6.99 14.81 6.62
N ASP A 67 -8.18 15.28 7.00
CA ASP A 67 -8.74 15.02 8.33
C ASP A 67 -9.09 13.54 8.52
N LEU A 68 -9.46 12.84 7.44
CA LEU A 68 -9.68 11.39 7.47
C LEU A 68 -8.34 10.64 7.51
N ILE A 69 -7.37 11.03 6.68
CA ILE A 69 -6.07 10.37 6.63
C ILE A 69 -5.37 10.42 7.99
N PHE A 70 -5.36 11.58 8.64
CA PHE A 70 -4.69 11.78 9.93
C PHE A 70 -5.45 11.22 11.14
N GLN A 71 -6.61 10.57 10.95
CA GLN A 71 -7.20 9.69 11.98
C GLN A 71 -6.41 8.39 12.11
N PHE A 72 -5.81 7.93 11.01
CA PHE A 72 -5.07 6.66 10.95
C PHE A 72 -3.55 6.87 10.94
N VAL A 73 -3.08 7.91 10.26
CA VAL A 73 -1.65 8.20 10.11
C VAL A 73 -1.21 9.24 11.12
N ALA A 74 -0.10 8.99 11.82
CA ALA A 74 0.46 9.97 12.75
C ALA A 74 0.96 11.21 12.00
N ARG A 75 0.58 12.40 12.47
CA ARG A 75 1.05 13.70 11.93
C ARG A 75 2.56 13.92 12.10
N LYS A 76 3.21 13.16 12.98
CA LYS A 76 4.64 13.21 13.23
C LYS A 76 5.22 11.82 13.47
N HIS A 77 6.42 11.58 12.96
CA HIS A 77 7.17 10.35 13.18
C HIS A 77 8.66 10.66 13.41
N GLN A 78 9.22 10.16 14.52
CA GLN A 78 10.63 10.37 14.89
C GLN A 78 11.06 11.87 14.84
N GLY A 79 10.16 12.78 15.24
CA GLY A 79 10.41 14.22 15.25
C GLY A 79 10.20 14.93 13.90
N HIS A 80 9.87 14.20 12.83
CA HIS A 80 9.54 14.76 11.52
C HIS A 80 8.04 14.90 11.34
N ALA A 81 7.59 15.99 10.71
CA ALA A 81 6.21 16.11 10.25
C ALA A 81 5.99 15.17 9.08
N VAL A 82 4.80 14.56 9.03
CA VAL A 82 4.34 13.76 7.89
C VAL A 82 3.40 14.66 7.09
N GLU A 83 3.79 14.96 5.86
CA GLU A 83 2.99 15.81 4.97
C GLU A 83 1.77 15.05 4.46
N HIS A 84 0.75 15.77 3.99
CA HIS A 84 -0.52 15.16 3.55
C HIS A 84 -0.34 14.12 2.44
N ASP A 85 0.42 14.42 1.40
CA ASP A 85 0.68 13.48 0.30
C ASP A 85 1.44 12.22 0.79
N GLU A 86 2.42 12.39 1.68
CA GLU A 86 3.15 11.27 2.29
C GLU A 86 2.23 10.42 3.16
N ALA A 87 1.37 11.04 3.96
CA ALA A 87 0.40 10.34 4.81
C ALA A 87 -0.60 9.55 3.98
N LYS A 88 -1.05 10.11 2.86
CA LYS A 88 -1.95 9.46 1.91
C LYS A 88 -1.32 8.21 1.30
N GLU A 89 -0.07 8.29 0.84
CA GLU A 89 0.67 7.14 0.33
C GLU A 89 0.87 6.08 1.43
N ILE A 90 1.27 6.49 2.64
CA ILE A 90 1.43 5.58 3.79
C ILE A 90 0.14 4.81 4.06
N LEU A 91 -1.00 5.51 4.09
CA LEU A 91 -2.31 4.90 4.34
C LEU A 91 -2.69 3.91 3.24
N ASP A 92 -2.56 4.29 1.97
CA ASP A 92 -2.88 3.41 0.84
C ASP A 92 -2.03 2.12 0.86
N HIS A 93 -0.72 2.26 1.06
CA HIS A 93 0.17 1.11 1.18
C HIS A 93 -0.14 0.23 2.40
N ALA A 94 -0.41 0.84 3.56
CA ALA A 94 -0.73 0.09 4.77
C ALA A 94 -2.05 -0.68 4.63
N VAL A 95 -3.07 -0.07 4.04
CA VAL A 95 -4.36 -0.70 3.72
C VAL A 95 -4.15 -1.85 2.76
N ASP A 96 -3.36 -1.66 1.68
CA ASP A 96 -3.08 -2.73 0.72
C ASP A 96 -2.43 -3.95 1.39
N TYR A 97 -1.43 -3.72 2.24
CA TYR A 97 -0.80 -4.79 2.99
C TYR A 97 -1.75 -5.45 4.00
N ALA A 98 -2.58 -4.68 4.69
CA ALA A 98 -3.55 -5.21 5.64
C ALA A 98 -4.55 -6.14 4.92
N ILE A 99 -5.07 -5.74 3.75
CA ILE A 99 -5.95 -6.57 2.93
C ILE A 99 -5.27 -7.88 2.55
N ARG A 100 -4.03 -7.80 2.04
CA ARG A 100 -3.24 -8.98 1.66
C ARG A 100 -3.08 -9.95 2.82
N LEU A 101 -2.75 -9.45 4.01
CA LEU A 101 -2.56 -10.29 5.19
C LEU A 101 -3.84 -11.05 5.55
N ARG A 102 -4.99 -10.37 5.62
CA ARG A 102 -6.27 -11.04 5.96
C ARG A 102 -6.72 -12.03 4.89
N LEU A 103 -6.45 -11.75 3.62
CA LEU A 103 -6.80 -12.67 2.52
C LEU A 103 -5.84 -13.87 2.43
N LEU A 104 -4.55 -13.70 2.75
CA LEU A 104 -3.57 -14.80 2.75
C LEU A 104 -3.92 -15.88 3.79
N ASP A 105 -4.53 -15.48 4.91
CA ASP A 105 -4.98 -16.41 5.95
C ASP A 105 -6.29 -17.13 5.58
N THR A 106 -6.89 -16.80 4.42
CA THR A 106 -8.17 -17.37 3.97
C THR A 106 -7.95 -18.61 3.09
N ASN A 107 -8.58 -19.72 3.46
CA ASN A 107 -8.54 -20.94 2.64
C ASN A 107 -9.06 -20.68 1.22
N GLY A 108 -8.36 -21.19 0.22
CA GLY A 108 -8.75 -21.04 -1.19
C GLY A 108 -8.33 -19.74 -1.86
N PHE A 109 -7.75 -18.77 -1.13
CA PHE A 109 -7.18 -17.56 -1.72
C PHE A 109 -6.04 -17.88 -2.69
N SER A 110 -6.07 -17.26 -3.87
CA SER A 110 -5.05 -17.42 -4.91
C SER A 110 -4.20 -16.16 -5.07
N ARG A 111 -4.83 -15.01 -5.32
CA ARG A 111 -4.14 -13.74 -5.56
C ARG A 111 -5.06 -12.54 -5.43
N ILE A 112 -4.45 -11.36 -5.41
CA ILE A 112 -5.15 -10.07 -5.59
C ILE A 112 -4.76 -9.45 -6.93
N THR A 113 -5.75 -8.87 -7.61
CA THR A 113 -5.53 -7.91 -8.70
C THR A 113 -6.30 -6.62 -8.42
N TYR A 114 -6.01 -5.56 -9.16
CA TYR A 114 -6.78 -4.31 -9.08
C TYR A 114 -7.47 -4.06 -10.41
N ARG A 115 -8.68 -3.51 -10.35
CA ARG A 115 -9.44 -3.11 -11.53
C ARG A 115 -10.02 -1.72 -11.28
N CYS A 116 -9.91 -0.84 -12.27
CA CYS A 116 -10.67 0.40 -12.25
C CYS A 116 -12.07 0.13 -12.82
N GLN A 117 -13.09 0.50 -12.05
CA GLN A 117 -14.49 0.44 -12.46
C GLN A 117 -14.83 1.65 -13.37
N GLN A 118 -15.97 1.58 -14.06
CA GLN A 118 -16.38 2.61 -15.03
C GLN A 118 -16.62 3.99 -14.41
N ASN A 119 -16.90 4.04 -13.11
CA ASN A 119 -17.00 5.27 -12.31
C ASN A 119 -15.62 5.81 -11.87
N GLY A 120 -14.52 5.27 -12.39
CA GLY A 120 -13.15 5.66 -12.03
C GLY A 120 -12.61 4.99 -10.76
N TRP A 121 -13.39 4.11 -10.12
CA TRP A 121 -13.07 3.59 -8.80
C TRP A 121 -12.17 2.36 -8.84
N LYS A 122 -11.06 2.38 -8.10
CA LYS A 122 -10.16 1.22 -7.98
C LYS A 122 -10.76 0.20 -7.02
N CYS A 123 -11.07 -1.00 -7.49
CA CYS A 123 -11.45 -2.13 -6.63
C CYS A 123 -10.32 -3.15 -6.50
N VAL A 124 -10.30 -3.81 -5.36
CA VAL A 124 -9.47 -4.97 -5.07
C VAL A 124 -10.26 -6.21 -5.46
N VAL A 125 -9.69 -7.01 -6.35
CA VAL A 125 -10.28 -8.28 -6.79
C VAL A 125 -9.52 -9.42 -6.13
N SER A 126 -10.17 -10.11 -5.20
CA SER A 126 -9.69 -11.34 -4.57
C SER A 126 -10.05 -12.54 -5.44
N HIS A 127 -9.02 -13.26 -5.90
CA HIS A 127 -9.18 -14.46 -6.72
C HIS A 127 -9.10 -15.70 -5.84
N TRP A 128 -9.96 -16.69 -6.08
CA TRP A 128 -9.99 -17.96 -5.33
C TRP A 128 -10.05 -19.19 -6.25
N ARG A 129 -9.65 -20.38 -5.77
CA ARG A 129 -9.62 -21.63 -6.57
C ARG A 129 -10.46 -22.78 -6.04
N THR A 130 -10.76 -22.80 -4.75
CA THR A 130 -11.46 -23.93 -4.10
C THR A 130 -12.92 -23.60 -3.81
N GLN A 131 -13.83 -24.58 -3.93
CA GLN A 131 -15.27 -24.40 -3.72
C GLN A 131 -15.68 -23.86 -2.33
N GLU A 132 -14.76 -23.81 -1.35
CA GLU A 132 -15.02 -23.35 0.02
C GLU A 132 -14.42 -21.96 0.32
N PHE A 133 -14.21 -21.09 -0.68
CA PHE A 133 -13.73 -19.73 -0.40
C PHE A 133 -14.79 -18.92 0.34
N ILE A 134 -14.48 -18.58 1.60
CA ILE A 134 -15.29 -17.68 2.43
C ILE A 134 -14.52 -16.39 2.59
N LEU A 135 -15.05 -15.30 2.02
CA LEU A 135 -14.46 -13.98 2.20
C LEU A 135 -14.48 -13.59 3.69
N PRO A 136 -13.35 -13.12 4.26
CA PRO A 136 -13.30 -12.63 5.64
C PRO A 136 -14.39 -11.60 5.93
N GLU A 137 -14.98 -11.68 7.13
CA GLU A 137 -16.08 -10.81 7.55
C GLU A 137 -15.77 -9.32 7.37
N VAL A 138 -14.53 -8.93 7.66
CA VAL A 138 -14.02 -7.57 7.46
C VAL A 138 -14.26 -7.05 6.04
N PHE A 139 -14.26 -7.91 5.02
CA PHE A 139 -14.43 -7.55 3.61
C PHE A 139 -15.85 -7.78 3.06
N GLN A 140 -16.73 -8.42 3.83
CA GLN A 140 -18.09 -8.70 3.37
C GLN A 140 -18.89 -7.40 3.23
N ASN A 141 -19.66 -7.28 2.15
CA ASN A 141 -20.48 -6.11 1.81
C ASN A 141 -19.69 -4.80 1.60
N ILE A 142 -18.39 -4.90 1.30
CA ILE A 142 -17.57 -3.75 0.92
C ILE A 142 -17.55 -3.65 -0.61
N PRO A 143 -18.09 -2.57 -1.23
CA PRO A 143 -18.09 -2.43 -2.69
C PRO A 143 -16.69 -2.46 -3.32
N MET A 144 -15.67 -2.06 -2.56
CA MET A 144 -14.27 -2.03 -3.01
C MET A 144 -13.66 -3.43 -3.15
N ILE A 145 -14.25 -4.45 -2.52
CA ILE A 145 -13.77 -5.83 -2.58
C ILE A 145 -14.68 -6.65 -3.48
N VAL A 146 -14.11 -7.17 -4.57
CA VAL A 146 -14.77 -8.08 -5.49
C VAL A 146 -14.13 -9.45 -5.37
N VAL A 147 -14.94 -10.50 -5.46
CA VAL A 147 -14.49 -11.88 -5.39
C VAL A 147 -14.72 -12.54 -6.75
N GLU A 148 -13.67 -13.15 -7.31
CA GLU A 148 -13.72 -13.84 -8.61
C GLU A 148 -13.07 -15.22 -8.52
N GLU A 149 -13.61 -16.20 -9.26
CA GLU A 149 -12.97 -17.50 -9.41
C GLU A 149 -11.75 -17.38 -10.33
N ASP A 150 -10.63 -17.96 -9.90
CA ASP A 150 -9.38 -18.00 -10.66
C ASP A 150 -9.43 -19.13 -11.70
N SER A 151 -9.92 -18.82 -12.89
CA SER A 151 -9.99 -19.75 -14.01
C SER A 151 -8.65 -20.03 -14.71
N ARG A 152 -7.53 -19.47 -14.22
CA ARG A 152 -6.21 -19.77 -14.79
C ARG A 152 -5.82 -21.20 -14.44
N GLU A 153 -5.47 -21.98 -15.45
CA GLU A 153 -4.84 -23.27 -15.23
C GLU A 153 -3.61 -23.10 -14.32
N PRO A 154 -3.40 -23.99 -13.34
CA PRO A 154 -2.18 -23.97 -12.56
C PRO A 154 -1.02 -24.10 -13.55
N SER A 155 -0.23 -23.04 -13.68
CA SER A 155 1.02 -23.13 -14.42
C SER A 155 1.88 -24.16 -13.71
N ASP A 156 2.05 -25.33 -14.32
CA ASP A 156 3.03 -26.33 -13.90
C ASP A 156 4.40 -25.64 -13.82
N GLY A 157 4.87 -25.35 -12.60
CA GLY A 157 6.24 -24.88 -12.38
C GLY A 157 6.36 -23.55 -11.65
N PHE A 158 6.16 -23.58 -10.34
CA PHE A 158 7.13 -22.96 -9.43
C PHE A 158 7.24 -23.88 -8.20
N ARG A 159 8.14 -24.86 -8.29
CA ARG A 159 8.64 -25.57 -7.11
C ARG A 159 9.53 -24.58 -6.37
N PHE A 160 9.13 -24.14 -5.18
CA PHE A 160 10.09 -23.67 -4.20
C PHE A 160 10.83 -24.92 -3.70
N GLU A 161 12.04 -25.15 -4.20
CA GLU A 161 12.99 -26.00 -3.49
C GLU A 161 13.41 -25.24 -2.23
N GLY A 162 13.20 -25.89 -1.08
CA GLY A 162 13.61 -25.39 0.24
C GLY A 162 15.08 -25.60 0.54
#